data_AF-A0AA39VW96-F1
#
_entry.id   AF-A0AA39VW96-F1
#
_cell.length_a   1.000
_cell.length_b   1.000
_cell.length_c   1.000
_cell.angle_alpha   90.00
_cell.angle_beta   90.00
_cell.angle_gamma   90.00
#
_symmetry.space_group_name_H-M   'P 1'
#
loop_
_entity.id
_entity.type
_entity.pdbx_description
1 polymer ?
#
loop_
_entity_poly.entity_id
_entity_poly.type
_entity_poly.pdbx_seq_one_letter_code
_entity_poly.pdbx_strand_id
1 'polypeptide(L)'
;MGSKVRYRSGSWNGLRWTGTPYLKTNPIYTYEFVSNETDVFYTFDIQDRSVPSKVVLSSSGDVLRLEWKDSTQTWRRFPTTPLDRCEIYDVCGSYASCNINKSPDVCECLKGFTPKSPGEGKIPDLTEGCVRRAPLHCNHSNGFLKHREVKLPNTSHSWVDNNISLAECEKLCLSNCTCTAFANSDVREGGTGCLLWFSDLLDIRNLATNGQDLYVRVAASELGTDKKRVIIIVTCVVSAMGVLVLGWIIFIMCKRKLRIQGKTDSSRDINDNNEESKSDDMELLIYDLNTIVKATDDFADKNKLGEGGFGPVYKGTLMGGQEIAIKRLSKCSGQGIDEFKNEVILIAKLQHRNLVRLLGCCTQRDERMLIYEYMPNKSLDYFIFGLMIF
;
A
#
# COMPACT_ATOMS: atom_id res chain seq x y z
N MET A 1 -25.47 -32.81 -22.10
CA MET A 1 -24.29 -32.28 -21.37
C MET A 1 -23.08 -33.12 -21.75
N GLY A 2 -21.93 -32.48 -22.03
CA GLY A 2 -20.69 -33.20 -22.39
C GLY A 2 -19.91 -33.63 -21.15
N SER A 3 -18.97 -34.57 -21.32
CA SER A 3 -18.11 -35.09 -20.24
C SER A 3 -16.93 -34.19 -19.87
N LYS A 4 -16.63 -33.16 -20.68
CA LYS A 4 -15.49 -32.25 -20.49
C LYS A 4 -15.97 -30.85 -20.10
N VAL A 5 -15.47 -30.33 -18.98
CA VAL A 5 -15.70 -28.95 -18.54
C VAL A 5 -15.02 -27.98 -19.52
N ARG A 6 -15.77 -27.00 -20.03
CA ARG A 6 -15.26 -25.98 -20.96
C ARG A 6 -15.04 -24.62 -20.32
N TYR A 7 -15.90 -24.27 -19.35
CA TYR A 7 -15.92 -22.98 -18.68
C TYR A 7 -16.36 -23.18 -17.23
N ARG A 8 -15.88 -22.33 -16.34
CA ARG A 8 -16.33 -22.26 -14.95
C ARG A 8 -16.59 -20.81 -14.56
N SER A 9 -17.84 -20.52 -14.17
CA SER A 9 -18.26 -19.19 -13.70
C SER A 9 -17.56 -18.75 -12.43
N GLY A 10 -17.04 -19.69 -11.64
CA GLY A 10 -16.44 -19.39 -10.34
C GLY A 10 -17.38 -19.63 -9.17
N SER A 11 -16.91 -19.34 -7.97
CA SER A 11 -17.76 -19.27 -6.77
C SER A 11 -18.50 -17.92 -6.73
N TRP A 12 -19.60 -17.88 -5.99
CA TRP A 12 -20.24 -16.61 -5.63
C TRP A 12 -19.44 -15.94 -4.51
N ASN A 13 -19.17 -14.64 -4.63
CA ASN A 13 -18.37 -13.90 -3.65
C ASN A 13 -19.17 -12.88 -2.83
N GLY A 14 -20.50 -13.01 -2.79
CA GLY A 14 -21.40 -12.05 -2.15
C GLY A 14 -21.90 -10.95 -3.08
N LEU A 15 -21.16 -10.63 -4.15
CA LEU A 15 -21.53 -9.60 -5.12
C LEU A 15 -21.74 -10.15 -6.54
N ARG A 16 -20.94 -11.13 -6.95
CA ARG A 16 -20.94 -11.70 -8.31
C ARG A 16 -20.23 -13.05 -8.34
N TRP A 17 -20.27 -13.72 -9.49
CA TRP A 17 -19.41 -14.88 -9.74
C TRP A 17 -17.97 -14.44 -10.00
N THR A 18 -16.98 -15.12 -9.42
CA THR A 18 -15.56 -14.73 -9.55
C THR A 18 -15.02 -14.77 -10.99
N GLY A 19 -15.66 -15.55 -11.87
CA GLY A 19 -15.36 -15.64 -13.30
C GLY A 19 -16.21 -14.73 -14.18
N THR A 20 -17.07 -13.88 -13.61
CA THR A 20 -17.82 -12.85 -14.33
C THR A 20 -17.53 -11.45 -13.77
N PRO A 21 -16.28 -10.96 -13.84
CA PRO A 21 -15.88 -9.70 -13.20
C PRO A 21 -16.55 -8.45 -13.81
N TYR A 22 -17.10 -8.58 -15.02
CA TYR A 22 -17.81 -7.52 -15.74
C TYR A 22 -19.25 -7.35 -15.27
N LEU A 23 -19.80 -8.32 -14.53
CA LEU A 23 -21.15 -8.22 -13.99
C LEU A 23 -21.20 -7.16 -12.90
N LYS A 24 -21.88 -6.05 -13.20
CA LYS A 24 -22.08 -4.90 -12.31
C LYS A 24 -23.58 -4.68 -12.10
N THR A 25 -23.91 -3.96 -11.04
CA THR A 25 -25.26 -3.41 -10.85
C THR A 25 -25.62 -2.55 -12.06
N ASN A 26 -26.82 -2.75 -12.59
CA ASN A 26 -27.31 -2.06 -13.78
C ASN A 26 -28.82 -1.77 -13.59
N PRO A 27 -29.38 -0.77 -14.31
CA PRO A 27 -30.78 -0.39 -14.13
C PRO A 27 -31.78 -1.36 -14.77
N ILE A 28 -31.33 -2.30 -15.61
CA ILE A 28 -32.21 -3.20 -16.36
C ILE A 28 -32.65 -4.38 -15.50
N TYR A 29 -31.71 -4.97 -14.74
CA TYR A 29 -32.00 -6.13 -13.91
C TYR A 29 -31.19 -6.17 -12.62
N THR A 30 -31.80 -6.73 -11.58
CA THR A 30 -31.15 -7.17 -10.34
C THR A 30 -30.85 -8.65 -10.43
N TYR A 31 -29.95 -9.14 -9.59
CA TYR A 31 -29.61 -10.55 -9.51
C TYR A 31 -29.18 -10.91 -8.10
N GLU A 32 -29.44 -12.16 -7.73
CA GLU A 32 -29.07 -12.69 -6.43
C GLU A 32 -28.71 -14.17 -6.54
N PHE A 33 -27.92 -14.62 -5.58
CA PHE A 33 -27.60 -16.02 -5.37
C PHE A 33 -28.07 -16.40 -3.98
N VAL A 34 -28.91 -17.43 -3.92
CA VAL A 34 -29.45 -18.00 -2.68
C VAL A 34 -28.78 -19.35 -2.49
N SER A 35 -28.19 -19.54 -1.30
CA SER A 35 -27.59 -20.80 -0.87
C SER A 35 -27.87 -20.98 0.61
N ASN A 36 -28.88 -21.79 0.93
CA ASN A 36 -29.28 -22.14 2.29
C ASN A 36 -29.50 -23.66 2.39
N GLU A 37 -30.11 -24.13 3.48
CA GLU A 37 -30.34 -25.57 3.73
C GLU A 37 -31.34 -26.22 2.76
N THR A 38 -32.25 -25.45 2.16
CA THR A 38 -33.32 -25.95 1.28
C THR A 38 -33.06 -25.69 -0.18
N ASP A 39 -32.43 -24.55 -0.50
CA ASP A 39 -32.39 -23.98 -1.83
C ASP A 39 -31.00 -23.50 -2.21
N VAL A 40 -30.57 -23.87 -3.41
CA VAL A 40 -29.35 -23.37 -4.04
C VAL A 40 -29.69 -22.95 -5.47
N PHE A 41 -29.84 -21.65 -5.70
CA PHE A 41 -30.18 -21.14 -7.02
C PHE A 41 -29.64 -19.72 -7.25
N TYR A 42 -29.55 -19.37 -8.53
CA TYR A 42 -29.29 -18.02 -8.99
C TYR A 42 -30.52 -17.52 -9.71
N THR A 43 -30.94 -16.29 -9.41
CA THR A 43 -32.07 -15.65 -10.08
C THR A 43 -31.74 -14.21 -10.46
N PHE A 44 -32.52 -13.68 -11.39
CA PHE A 44 -32.45 -12.28 -11.79
C PHE A 44 -33.87 -11.76 -12.02
N ASP A 45 -34.11 -10.50 -11.66
CA ASP A 45 -35.39 -9.84 -11.86
C ASP A 45 -35.23 -8.61 -12.75
N ILE A 46 -36.13 -8.46 -13.72
CA ILE A 46 -36.09 -7.39 -14.71
C ILE A 46 -36.82 -6.18 -14.13
N GLN A 47 -36.04 -5.15 -13.80
CA GLN A 47 -36.54 -3.89 -13.26
C GLN A 47 -37.09 -3.01 -14.39
N ASP A 48 -36.35 -2.88 -15.49
CA ASP A 48 -36.80 -2.15 -16.67
C ASP A 48 -37.48 -3.11 -17.67
N ARG A 49 -38.81 -3.21 -17.57
CA ARG A 49 -39.61 -4.05 -18.46
C ARG A 49 -39.68 -3.54 -19.90
N SER A 50 -39.21 -2.31 -20.18
CA SER A 50 -39.12 -1.80 -21.55
C SER A 50 -37.97 -2.44 -22.33
N VAL A 51 -37.00 -3.05 -21.64
CA VAL A 51 -35.89 -3.78 -22.25
C VAL A 51 -35.99 -5.27 -21.89
N PRO A 52 -36.78 -6.06 -22.63
CA PRO A 52 -36.82 -7.51 -22.45
C PRO A 52 -35.40 -8.10 -22.43
N SER A 53 -35.08 -8.86 -21.40
CA SER A 53 -33.77 -9.49 -21.20
C SER A 53 -33.95 -10.98 -20.91
N LYS A 54 -33.06 -11.82 -21.43
CA LYS A 54 -33.07 -13.26 -21.14
C LYS A 54 -31.66 -13.84 -21.13
N VAL A 55 -31.48 -14.94 -20.42
CA VAL A 55 -30.25 -15.74 -20.47
C VAL A 55 -30.56 -17.01 -21.26
N VAL A 56 -29.71 -17.33 -22.24
CA VAL A 56 -29.85 -18.52 -23.08
C VAL A 56 -28.53 -19.29 -23.13
N LEU A 57 -28.63 -20.62 -23.19
CA LEU A 57 -27.52 -21.48 -23.56
C LEU A 57 -27.53 -21.66 -25.08
N SER A 58 -26.49 -21.21 -25.77
CA SER A 58 -26.37 -21.38 -27.22
C SER A 58 -26.13 -22.86 -27.59
N SER A 59 -26.34 -23.20 -28.86
CA SER A 59 -25.98 -24.51 -29.40
C SER A 59 -24.47 -24.80 -29.37
N SER A 60 -23.63 -23.76 -29.31
CA SER A 60 -22.17 -23.87 -29.11
C SER A 60 -21.78 -24.15 -27.65
N GLY A 61 -22.72 -24.01 -26.71
CA GLY A 61 -22.49 -24.23 -25.28
C GLY A 61 -22.13 -22.96 -24.50
N ASP A 62 -22.37 -21.78 -25.06
CA ASP A 62 -22.08 -20.50 -24.43
C ASP A 62 -23.32 -19.98 -23.67
N VAL A 63 -23.11 -19.49 -22.45
CA VAL A 63 -24.16 -18.83 -21.67
C VAL A 63 -24.18 -17.35 -22.06
N LEU A 64 -25.26 -16.91 -22.70
CA LEU A 64 -25.39 -15.56 -23.24
C LEU A 64 -26.55 -14.83 -22.59
N ARG A 65 -26.32 -13.58 -22.17
CA ARG A 65 -27.40 -12.64 -21.86
C ARG A 65 -27.76 -11.86 -23.13
N LEU A 66 -29.03 -11.90 -23.49
CA LEU A 66 -29.59 -11.23 -24.64
C LEU A 66 -30.56 -10.14 -24.17
N GLU A 67 -30.46 -8.97 -24.79
CA GLU A 67 -31.33 -7.83 -24.57
C GLU A 67 -32.02 -7.43 -25.88
N TRP A 68 -33.30 -7.15 -25.80
CA TRP A 68 -34.08 -6.75 -26.97
C TRP A 68 -33.80 -5.30 -27.33
N LYS A 69 -33.47 -5.04 -28.60
CA LYS A 69 -33.30 -3.69 -29.13
C LYS A 69 -34.42 -3.35 -30.08
N ASP A 70 -35.31 -2.45 -29.66
CA ASP A 70 -36.47 -2.03 -30.46
C ASP A 70 -36.08 -1.40 -31.79
N SER A 71 -35.04 -0.56 -31.82
CA SER A 71 -34.64 0.15 -33.05
C SER A 71 -34.26 -0.80 -34.20
N THR A 72 -33.79 -2.01 -33.88
CA THR A 72 -33.36 -3.01 -34.87
C THR A 72 -34.19 -4.27 -34.81
N GLN A 73 -35.24 -4.33 -33.98
CA GLN A 73 -36.11 -5.50 -33.75
C GLN A 73 -35.31 -6.80 -33.59
N THR A 74 -34.21 -6.74 -32.84
CA THR A 74 -33.25 -7.84 -32.72
C THR A 74 -32.76 -8.01 -31.30
N TRP A 75 -32.52 -9.26 -30.93
CA TRP A 75 -31.80 -9.60 -29.70
C TRP A 75 -30.33 -9.29 -29.88
N ARG A 76 -29.82 -8.35 -29.09
CA ARG A 76 -28.40 -8.06 -29.00
C ARG A 76 -27.80 -8.84 -27.84
N ARG A 77 -26.57 -9.31 -28.04
CA ARG A 77 -25.77 -9.83 -26.94
C ARG A 77 -25.42 -8.65 -26.05
N PHE A 78 -25.79 -8.73 -24.77
CA PHE A 78 -25.19 -7.84 -23.79
C PHE A 78 -23.68 -8.05 -23.87
N PRO A 79 -22.85 -7.00 -23.84
CA PRO A 79 -21.40 -7.14 -23.92
C PRO A 79 -20.86 -7.88 -22.68
N THR A 80 -20.95 -9.20 -22.71
CA THR A 80 -19.99 -10.07 -22.05
C THR A 80 -18.71 -9.94 -22.85
N THR A 81 -17.57 -9.75 -22.19
CA THR A 81 -16.28 -9.83 -22.85
C THR A 81 -16.21 -11.07 -23.74
N PRO A 82 -15.57 -10.98 -24.91
CA PRO A 82 -15.27 -12.18 -25.70
C PRO A 82 -14.61 -13.22 -24.79
N LEU A 83 -15.02 -14.48 -24.91
CA LEU A 83 -14.32 -15.63 -24.34
C LEU A 83 -12.87 -15.59 -24.80
N ASP A 84 -12.01 -14.95 -24.01
CA ASP A 84 -10.57 -14.97 -24.28
C ASP A 84 -10.02 -16.35 -23.88
N ARG A 85 -8.76 -16.58 -24.26
CA ARG A 85 -8.11 -17.87 -23.99
C ARG A 85 -8.12 -18.24 -22.50
N CYS A 86 -8.15 -17.27 -21.58
CA CYS A 86 -8.17 -17.51 -20.14
C CYS A 86 -9.57 -17.79 -19.57
N GLU A 87 -10.64 -17.75 -20.37
CA GLU A 87 -11.98 -18.22 -19.96
C GLU A 87 -12.16 -19.72 -20.14
N ILE A 88 -11.35 -20.36 -20.99
CA ILE A 88 -11.34 -21.81 -21.15
C ILE A 88 -10.86 -22.44 -19.84
N TYR A 89 -11.62 -23.43 -19.37
CA TYR A 89 -11.33 -24.12 -18.12
C TYR A 89 -9.93 -24.75 -18.15
N ASP A 90 -9.13 -24.41 -17.14
CA ASP A 90 -7.84 -25.04 -16.81
C ASP A 90 -6.79 -25.03 -17.94
N VAL A 91 -6.59 -23.87 -18.57
CA VAL A 91 -5.58 -23.70 -19.64
C VAL A 91 -4.13 -23.77 -19.14
N CYS A 92 -3.88 -23.37 -17.89
CA CYS A 92 -2.52 -23.23 -17.34
C CYS A 92 -2.12 -24.35 -16.37
N GLY A 93 -2.98 -25.33 -16.11
CA GLY A 93 -2.72 -26.39 -15.14
C GLY A 93 -2.60 -25.91 -13.68
N SER A 94 -2.13 -26.79 -12.81
CA SER A 94 -2.09 -26.57 -11.37
C SER A 94 -1.09 -25.50 -10.94
N TYR A 95 -1.47 -24.70 -9.94
CA TYR A 95 -0.63 -23.64 -9.35
C TYR A 95 -0.06 -22.64 -10.37
N ALA A 96 -0.76 -22.44 -11.48
CA ALA A 96 -0.49 -21.40 -12.46
C ALA A 96 -1.72 -20.52 -12.63
N SER A 97 -1.48 -19.27 -13.05
CA SER A 97 -2.52 -18.29 -13.35
C SER A 97 -2.47 -17.89 -14.81
N CYS A 98 -3.65 -17.71 -15.41
CA CYS A 98 -3.78 -17.19 -16.77
C CYS A 98 -3.93 -15.67 -16.76
N ASN A 99 -3.14 -14.95 -17.56
CA ASN A 99 -3.23 -13.52 -17.77
C ASN A 99 -3.17 -13.21 -19.28
N ILE A 100 -4.31 -12.77 -19.83
CA ILE A 100 -4.43 -12.48 -21.27
C ILE A 100 -3.52 -11.33 -21.74
N ASN A 101 -3.12 -10.45 -20.83
CA ASN A 101 -2.24 -9.31 -21.14
C ASN A 101 -0.76 -9.69 -21.10
N LYS A 102 -0.42 -10.95 -20.78
CA LYS A 102 0.96 -11.41 -20.72
C LYS A 102 1.40 -12.01 -22.06
N SER A 103 2.63 -11.70 -22.46
CA SER A 103 3.28 -12.15 -23.70
C SER A 103 4.70 -12.62 -23.39
N PRO A 104 5.23 -13.69 -24.02
CA PRO A 104 4.63 -14.48 -25.11
C PRO A 104 3.65 -15.58 -24.66
N ASP A 105 3.68 -15.97 -23.39
CA ASP A 105 2.76 -16.97 -22.80
C ASP A 105 1.77 -16.29 -21.85
N VAL A 106 0.51 -16.70 -21.94
CA VAL A 106 -0.58 -16.24 -21.08
C VAL A 106 -0.51 -16.90 -19.70
N CYS A 107 0.18 -18.02 -19.56
CA CYS A 107 0.31 -18.75 -18.31
C CYS A 107 1.55 -18.33 -17.51
N GLU A 108 1.40 -18.27 -16.19
CA GLU A 108 2.49 -18.00 -15.26
C GLU A 108 2.31 -18.80 -13.97
N CYS A 109 3.37 -19.47 -13.52
CA CYS A 109 3.39 -20.09 -12.20
C CYS A 109 3.16 -19.05 -11.10
N LEU A 110 2.37 -19.43 -10.09
CA LEU A 110 2.24 -18.62 -8.90
C LEU A 110 3.60 -18.40 -8.23
N LYS A 111 3.79 -17.24 -7.59
CA LYS A 111 4.99 -16.94 -6.81
C LYS A 111 5.23 -18.05 -5.78
N GLY A 112 6.48 -18.55 -5.71
CA GLY A 112 6.85 -19.71 -4.87
C GLY A 112 6.76 -21.06 -5.59
N PHE A 113 6.38 -21.07 -6.87
CA PHE A 113 6.27 -22.26 -7.70
C PHE A 113 7.19 -22.17 -8.92
N THR A 114 7.46 -23.32 -9.54
CA THR A 114 8.26 -23.47 -10.75
C THR A 114 7.55 -24.44 -11.71
N PRO A 115 7.76 -24.32 -13.03
CA PRO A 115 7.16 -25.25 -13.99
C PRO A 115 7.52 -26.69 -13.66
N LYS A 116 6.57 -27.62 -13.83
CA LYS A 116 6.80 -29.05 -13.60
C LYS A 116 7.78 -29.65 -14.61
N SER A 117 7.66 -29.21 -15.85
CA SER A 117 8.50 -29.62 -16.99
C SER A 117 9.24 -28.40 -17.53
N PRO A 118 10.42 -28.06 -16.97
CA PRO A 118 11.26 -27.00 -17.51
C PRO A 118 11.81 -27.46 -18.86
N GLY A 119 11.12 -27.15 -19.95
CA GLY A 119 11.49 -27.60 -21.29
C GLY A 119 12.96 -27.31 -21.61
N GLU A 120 13.63 -28.24 -22.30
CA GLU A 120 15.03 -28.15 -22.74
C GLU A 120 15.23 -26.95 -23.70
N GLY A 121 15.43 -25.74 -23.15
CA GLY A 121 15.74 -24.53 -23.91
C GLY A 121 14.59 -23.91 -24.72
N LYS A 122 13.34 -24.34 -24.52
CA LYS A 122 12.13 -23.74 -25.11
C LYS A 122 11.26 -23.08 -24.04
N ILE A 123 10.33 -22.21 -24.46
CA ILE A 123 9.29 -21.66 -23.57
C ILE A 123 8.62 -22.85 -22.85
N PRO A 124 8.63 -22.90 -21.50
CA PRO A 124 8.10 -24.04 -20.76
C PRO A 124 6.63 -24.27 -21.09
N ASP A 125 6.27 -25.51 -21.42
CA ASP A 125 4.86 -25.88 -21.57
C ASP A 125 4.22 -25.94 -20.17
N LEU A 126 3.42 -24.92 -19.87
CA LEU A 126 2.72 -24.78 -18.58
C LEU A 126 1.41 -25.58 -18.53
N THR A 127 1.04 -26.33 -19.57
CA THR A 127 -0.20 -27.15 -19.53
C THR A 127 -0.15 -28.24 -18.44
N GLU A 128 1.04 -28.71 -18.07
CA GLU A 128 1.23 -29.65 -16.95
C GLU A 128 1.23 -28.98 -15.57
N GLY A 129 1.13 -27.65 -15.52
CA GLY A 129 1.13 -26.85 -14.31
C GLY A 129 2.51 -26.64 -13.68
N CYS A 130 2.47 -26.24 -12.42
CA CYS A 130 3.62 -25.84 -11.62
C CYS A 130 3.69 -26.62 -10.32
N VAL A 131 4.90 -26.79 -9.82
CA VAL A 131 5.19 -27.45 -8.54
C VAL A 131 5.82 -26.44 -7.58
N ARG A 132 5.72 -26.73 -6.28
CA ARG A 132 6.32 -25.90 -5.24
C ARG A 132 7.84 -25.88 -5.41
N ARG A 133 8.46 -24.70 -5.35
CA ARG A 133 9.92 -24.59 -5.41
C ARG A 133 10.60 -25.20 -4.18
N ALA A 134 9.97 -25.03 -3.02
CA ALA A 134 10.42 -25.56 -1.75
C ALA A 134 9.32 -26.43 -1.12
N PRO A 135 9.68 -27.56 -0.48
CA PRO A 135 8.71 -28.45 0.17
C PRO A 135 8.05 -27.76 1.37
N LEU A 136 6.79 -28.12 1.65
CA LEU A 136 6.09 -27.66 2.84
C LEU A 136 6.50 -28.51 4.05
N HIS A 137 6.77 -27.85 5.18
CA HIS A 137 6.93 -28.52 6.46
C HIS A 137 5.76 -28.12 7.35
N CYS A 138 4.88 -29.05 7.70
CA CYS A 138 3.66 -28.70 8.46
C CYS A 138 3.97 -28.06 9.82
N ASN A 139 5.15 -28.30 10.38
CA ASN A 139 5.59 -27.76 11.66
C ASN A 139 5.99 -26.27 11.54
N HIS A 140 4.99 -25.39 11.56
CA HIS A 140 5.03 -23.93 11.81
C HIS A 140 5.93 -23.06 10.91
N SER A 141 6.76 -23.60 10.03
CA SER A 141 7.63 -22.85 9.12
C SER A 141 7.03 -22.66 7.72
N ASN A 142 5.72 -22.54 7.64
CA ASN A 142 5.00 -22.17 6.42
C ASN A 142 4.32 -20.81 6.60
N GLY A 143 3.92 -20.20 5.51
CA GLY A 143 3.00 -19.07 5.52
C GLY A 143 2.33 -18.93 4.18
N PHE A 144 1.87 -17.73 3.85
CA PHE A 144 1.06 -17.53 2.66
C PHE A 144 1.55 -16.37 1.81
N LEU A 145 1.52 -16.56 0.50
CA LEU A 145 1.67 -15.49 -0.46
C LEU A 145 0.29 -15.03 -0.93
N LYS A 146 0.07 -13.72 -0.83
CA LYS A 146 -1.15 -13.06 -1.28
C LYS A 146 -1.09 -12.81 -2.78
N HIS A 147 -2.05 -13.37 -3.51
CA HIS A 147 -2.31 -13.12 -4.93
C HIS A 147 -3.56 -12.24 -5.03
N ARG A 148 -3.42 -11.07 -5.66
CA ARG A 148 -4.49 -10.08 -5.74
C ARG A 148 -5.25 -10.19 -7.05
N GLU A 149 -6.52 -9.77 -7.03
CA GLU A 149 -7.35 -9.62 -8.23
C GLU A 149 -7.39 -10.91 -9.07
N VAL A 150 -7.61 -12.07 -8.43
CA VAL A 150 -7.72 -13.35 -9.15
C VAL A 150 -9.16 -13.87 -9.18
N LYS A 151 -9.47 -14.61 -10.25
CA LYS A 151 -10.55 -15.60 -10.24
C LYS A 151 -10.11 -16.73 -9.31
N LEU A 152 -10.81 -16.91 -8.19
CA LEU A 152 -10.53 -17.99 -7.22
C LEU A 152 -10.52 -19.36 -7.90
N PRO A 153 -9.67 -20.31 -7.47
CA PRO A 153 -9.51 -21.62 -8.10
C PRO A 153 -10.80 -22.47 -8.03
N ASN A 154 -10.77 -23.60 -8.74
CA ASN A 154 -11.83 -24.61 -8.66
C ASN A 154 -12.15 -24.99 -7.19
N THR A 155 -13.43 -25.08 -6.84
CA THR A 155 -13.94 -25.30 -5.48
C THR A 155 -14.45 -26.73 -5.21
N SER A 156 -14.21 -27.70 -6.11
CA SER A 156 -14.65 -29.10 -5.94
C SER A 156 -14.09 -29.78 -4.69
N HIS A 157 -12.90 -29.36 -4.24
CA HIS A 157 -12.26 -29.84 -3.00
C HIS A 157 -11.98 -28.65 -2.06
N SER A 158 -13.05 -27.94 -1.73
CA SER A 158 -13.02 -26.79 -0.83
C SER A 158 -14.00 -26.94 0.33
N TRP A 159 -13.78 -26.16 1.38
CA TRP A 159 -14.69 -26.03 2.53
C TRP A 159 -14.93 -24.56 2.80
N VAL A 160 -16.17 -24.23 3.18
CA VAL A 160 -16.61 -22.86 3.42
C VAL A 160 -17.22 -22.71 4.80
N ASP A 161 -16.91 -21.60 5.47
CA ASP A 161 -17.56 -21.17 6.70
C ASP A 161 -17.68 -19.64 6.69
N ASN A 162 -18.91 -19.16 6.71
CA ASN A 162 -19.21 -17.73 6.61
C ASN A 162 -19.09 -16.98 7.95
N ASN A 163 -18.97 -17.69 9.07
CA ASN A 163 -19.04 -17.11 10.41
C ASN A 163 -17.67 -16.77 11.00
N ILE A 164 -16.58 -17.11 10.31
CA ILE A 164 -15.22 -16.90 10.79
C ILE A 164 -14.49 -15.81 10.01
N SER A 165 -13.55 -15.16 10.68
CA SER A 165 -12.74 -14.10 10.07
C SER A 165 -11.64 -14.68 9.17
N LEU A 166 -11.12 -13.85 8.26
CA LEU A 166 -9.96 -14.21 7.43
C LEU A 166 -8.74 -14.59 8.27
N ALA A 167 -8.54 -13.95 9.43
CA ALA A 167 -7.43 -14.25 10.34
C ALA A 167 -7.57 -15.61 11.04
N GLU A 168 -8.80 -16.00 11.38
CA GLU A 168 -9.08 -17.35 11.88
C GLU A 168 -8.97 -18.39 10.77
N CYS A 169 -9.41 -18.06 9.55
CA CYS A 169 -9.24 -18.88 8.36
C CYS A 169 -7.76 -19.21 8.10
N GLU A 170 -6.88 -18.22 8.25
CA GLU A 170 -5.43 -18.41 8.16
C GLU A 170 -4.92 -19.41 9.21
N LYS A 171 -5.32 -19.25 10.48
CA LYS A 171 -4.92 -20.15 11.57
C LYS A 171 -5.42 -21.58 11.34
N LEU A 172 -6.66 -21.74 10.87
CA LEU A 172 -7.24 -23.03 10.52
C LEU A 172 -6.42 -23.70 9.41
N CYS A 173 -6.13 -22.96 8.33
CA CYS A 173 -5.32 -23.47 7.23
C CYS A 173 -3.89 -23.83 7.66
N LEU A 174 -3.26 -23.06 8.56
CA LEU A 174 -1.96 -23.39 9.11
C LEU A 174 -1.99 -24.68 9.92
N SER A 175 -3.01 -24.84 10.77
CA SER A 175 -3.17 -26.01 11.64
C SER A 175 -3.48 -27.30 10.86
N ASN A 176 -4.07 -27.17 9.67
CA ASN A 176 -4.39 -28.31 8.81
C ASN A 176 -3.29 -28.52 7.75
N CYS A 177 -2.54 -29.62 7.84
CA CYS A 177 -1.42 -29.91 6.93
C CYS A 177 -1.82 -30.09 5.45
N THR A 178 -3.07 -30.43 5.15
CA THR A 178 -3.53 -30.62 3.77
C THR A 178 -4.04 -29.33 3.13
N CYS A 179 -4.25 -28.27 3.92
CA CYS A 179 -4.71 -26.99 3.38
C CYS A 179 -3.64 -26.37 2.46
N THR A 180 -4.05 -26.03 1.23
CA THR A 180 -3.18 -25.48 0.17
C THR A 180 -3.35 -23.98 -0.03
N ALA A 181 -4.55 -23.45 0.20
CA ALA A 181 -4.86 -22.03 0.11
C ALA A 181 -6.12 -21.65 0.89
N PHE A 182 -6.30 -20.35 1.11
CA PHE A 182 -7.54 -19.79 1.63
C PHE A 182 -7.90 -18.42 1.03
N ALA A 183 -9.16 -18.01 1.19
CA ALA A 183 -9.68 -16.69 0.84
C ALA A 183 -10.92 -16.36 1.68
N ASN A 184 -11.40 -15.11 1.61
CA ASN A 184 -12.75 -14.77 2.10
C ASN A 184 -13.81 -15.50 1.26
N SER A 185 -14.94 -15.87 1.85
CA SER A 185 -16.09 -16.39 1.08
C SER A 185 -16.99 -15.26 0.56
N ASP A 186 -17.01 -14.14 1.26
CA ASP A 186 -17.76 -12.94 0.89
C ASP A 186 -16.84 -11.72 0.87
N VAL A 187 -16.92 -10.88 -0.16
CA VAL A 187 -16.07 -9.67 -0.29
C VAL A 187 -16.77 -8.38 0.11
N ARG A 188 -18.05 -8.44 0.49
CA ARG A 188 -18.79 -7.27 0.97
C ARG A 188 -18.20 -6.77 2.28
N GLU A 189 -18.37 -5.47 2.53
CA GLU A 189 -18.02 -4.85 3.83
C GLU A 189 -16.57 -5.05 4.30
N GLY A 190 -15.61 -5.18 3.36
CA GLY A 190 -14.20 -5.40 3.67
C GLY A 190 -13.79 -6.88 3.72
N GLY A 191 -14.75 -7.79 3.53
CA GLY A 191 -14.54 -9.21 3.34
C GLY A 191 -14.69 -10.03 4.62
N THR A 192 -15.49 -11.08 4.55
CA THR A 192 -15.83 -11.97 5.67
C THR A 192 -15.86 -13.42 5.22
N GLY A 193 -15.89 -14.31 6.21
CA GLY A 193 -15.96 -15.74 6.00
C GLY A 193 -14.63 -16.34 5.53
N CYS A 194 -14.66 -17.64 5.30
CA CYS A 194 -13.50 -18.45 5.01
C CYS A 194 -13.83 -19.48 3.94
N LEU A 195 -12.95 -19.56 2.96
CA LEU A 195 -12.96 -20.58 1.92
C LEU A 195 -11.57 -21.23 1.92
N LEU A 196 -11.51 -22.52 2.23
CA LEU A 196 -10.27 -23.32 2.29
C LEU A 196 -10.20 -24.29 1.12
N TRP A 197 -9.00 -24.53 0.60
CA TRP A 197 -8.72 -25.55 -0.41
C TRP A 197 -7.80 -26.64 0.14
N PHE A 198 -8.04 -27.89 -0.27
CA PHE A 198 -7.29 -29.08 0.17
C PHE A 198 -6.68 -29.89 -0.98
N SER A 199 -6.81 -29.41 -2.21
CA SER A 199 -6.23 -30.03 -3.40
C SER A 199 -5.35 -29.03 -4.16
N ASP A 200 -4.77 -29.50 -5.26
CA ASP A 200 -4.11 -28.64 -6.23
C ASP A 200 -5.07 -27.56 -6.74
N LEU A 201 -4.53 -26.35 -6.91
CA LEU A 201 -5.30 -25.18 -7.30
C LEU A 201 -5.32 -25.07 -8.82
N LEU A 202 -6.50 -25.15 -9.41
CA LEU A 202 -6.72 -25.17 -10.86
C LEU A 202 -7.59 -23.98 -11.29
N ASP A 203 -7.53 -23.64 -12.58
CA ASP A 203 -8.40 -22.64 -13.22
C ASP A 203 -8.35 -21.25 -12.55
N ILE A 204 -7.14 -20.80 -12.22
CA ILE A 204 -6.87 -19.45 -11.69
C ILE A 204 -6.63 -18.50 -12.86
N ARG A 205 -7.20 -17.30 -12.77
CA ARG A 205 -7.02 -16.25 -13.76
C ARG A 205 -6.71 -14.93 -13.06
N ASN A 206 -5.76 -14.17 -13.59
CA ASN A 206 -5.51 -12.80 -13.18
C ASN A 206 -6.53 -11.89 -13.86
N LEU A 207 -7.18 -11.05 -13.07
CA LEU A 207 -8.19 -10.11 -13.50
C LEU A 207 -7.62 -8.69 -13.36
N ALA A 208 -7.96 -7.82 -14.31
CA ALA A 208 -7.52 -6.42 -14.24
C ALA A 208 -8.26 -5.64 -13.15
N THR A 209 -9.52 -6.02 -12.89
CA THR A 209 -10.40 -5.42 -11.88
C THR A 209 -11.40 -6.48 -11.40
N ASN A 210 -12.02 -6.24 -10.24
CA ASN A 210 -13.14 -7.03 -9.73
C ASN A 210 -12.80 -8.51 -9.45
N GLY A 211 -11.52 -8.82 -9.30
CA GLY A 211 -11.07 -10.12 -8.79
C GLY A 211 -11.07 -10.15 -7.27
N GLN A 212 -10.51 -11.22 -6.72
CA GLN A 212 -10.46 -11.44 -5.29
C GLN A 212 -9.07 -11.85 -4.84
N ASP A 213 -8.74 -11.56 -3.59
CA ASP A 213 -7.50 -12.00 -2.97
C ASP A 213 -7.52 -13.51 -2.65
N LEU A 214 -6.45 -14.19 -3.01
CA LEU A 214 -6.18 -15.60 -2.71
C LEU A 214 -4.86 -15.73 -1.94
N TYR A 215 -4.85 -16.49 -0.86
CA TYR A 215 -3.69 -16.70 -0.02
C TYR A 215 -3.21 -18.14 -0.21
N VAL A 216 -2.09 -18.31 -0.91
CA VAL A 216 -1.56 -19.63 -1.26
C VAL A 216 -0.44 -20.01 -0.30
N ARG A 217 -0.57 -21.17 0.33
CA ARG A 217 0.41 -21.68 1.30
C ARG A 217 1.74 -21.89 0.61
N VAL A 218 2.86 -21.51 1.23
CA VAL A 218 4.23 -21.75 0.76
C VAL A 218 5.17 -22.00 1.94
N ALA A 219 6.36 -22.54 1.65
CA ALA A 219 7.42 -22.66 2.65
C ALA A 219 7.90 -21.28 3.11
N ALA A 220 8.34 -21.15 4.37
CA ALA A 220 8.85 -19.89 4.90
C ALA A 220 10.03 -19.31 4.11
N SER A 221 10.83 -20.15 3.44
CA SER A 221 11.92 -19.69 2.56
C SER A 221 11.43 -18.84 1.38
N GLU A 222 10.18 -19.01 0.94
CA GLU A 222 9.56 -18.23 -0.15
C GLU A 222 8.91 -16.93 0.35
N LEU A 223 8.65 -16.83 1.66
CA LEU A 223 8.21 -15.62 2.33
C LEU A 223 9.43 -14.72 2.51
N GLY A 224 9.86 -14.07 1.44
CA GLY A 224 11.09 -13.28 1.47
C GLY A 224 11.15 -12.35 2.68
N THR A 225 12.18 -12.50 3.52
CA THR A 225 12.66 -11.35 4.30
C THR A 225 13.02 -10.31 3.27
N ASP A 226 12.31 -9.20 3.26
CA ASP A 226 12.51 -8.11 2.32
C ASP A 226 14.00 -7.72 2.36
N LYS A 227 14.80 -8.23 1.42
CA LYS A 227 16.28 -8.16 1.51
C LYS A 227 16.73 -6.70 1.63
N LYS A 228 15.93 -5.78 1.08
CA LYS A 228 16.07 -4.34 1.23
C LYS A 228 15.94 -3.87 2.69
N ARG A 229 14.96 -4.34 3.46
CA ARG A 229 14.83 -4.00 4.89
C ARG A 229 15.97 -4.56 5.72
N VAL A 230 16.41 -5.80 5.45
CA VAL A 230 17.56 -6.40 6.18
C VAL A 230 18.84 -5.63 5.87
N ILE A 231 19.09 -5.29 4.61
CA ILE A 231 20.25 -4.46 4.22
C ILE A 231 20.18 -3.07 4.87
N ILE A 232 19.02 -2.41 4.88
CA ILE A 232 18.84 -1.11 5.54
C ILE A 232 19.17 -1.22 7.04
N ILE A 233 18.63 -2.21 7.74
CA ILE A 233 18.89 -2.40 9.18
C ILE A 233 20.39 -2.62 9.45
N VAL A 234 21.05 -3.48 8.67
CA VAL A 234 22.49 -3.75 8.84
C VAL A 234 23.32 -2.49 8.57
N THR A 235 23.00 -1.73 7.51
CA THR A 235 23.72 -0.48 7.20
C THR A 235 23.56 0.59 8.28
N CYS A 236 22.38 0.73 8.87
CA CYS A 236 22.14 1.67 9.95
C CYS A 236 22.88 1.30 11.24
N VAL A 237 22.97 0.00 11.55
CA VAL A 237 23.68 -0.47 12.75
C VAL A 237 25.20 -0.25 12.61
N VAL A 238 25.76 -0.56 11.44
CA VAL A 238 27.20 -0.38 11.19
C VAL A 238 27.60 1.10 11.24
N SER A 239 26.78 1.99 10.66
CA SER A 239 27.07 3.43 10.68
C SER A 239 26.97 4.03 12.10
N ALA A 240 25.96 3.63 12.88
CA ALA A 240 25.82 4.06 14.27
C ALA A 240 27.01 3.63 15.14
N MET A 241 27.47 2.39 14.98
CA MET A 241 28.66 1.89 15.69
C MET A 241 29.92 2.65 15.31
N GLY A 242 30.09 3.02 14.03
CA GLY A 242 31.21 3.84 13.57
C GLY A 242 31.26 5.22 14.22
N VAL A 243 30.12 5.90 14.35
CA VAL A 243 30.02 7.23 14.99
C VAL A 243 30.35 7.15 16.48
N LEU A 244 29.90 6.11 17.18
CA LEU A 244 30.21 5.90 18.59
C LEU A 244 31.71 5.70 18.83
N VAL A 245 32.38 4.93 17.96
CA VAL A 245 33.83 4.70 18.05
C VAL A 245 34.60 5.99 17.76
N LEU A 246 34.22 6.75 16.73
CA LEU A 246 34.85 8.04 16.42
C LEU A 246 34.66 9.07 17.54
N GLY A 247 33.45 9.14 18.12
CA GLY A 247 33.18 9.98 19.29
C GLY A 247 34.04 9.59 20.50
N TRP A 248 34.24 8.29 20.72
CA TRP A 248 35.13 7.78 21.77
C TRP A 248 36.61 8.16 21.54
N ILE A 249 37.09 8.06 20.30
CA ILE A 249 38.46 8.45 19.93
C ILE A 249 38.66 9.95 20.13
N ILE A 250 37.71 10.78 19.67
CA ILE A 250 37.74 12.24 19.86
C ILE A 250 37.72 12.59 21.34
N PHE A 251 36.90 11.92 22.15
CA PHE A 251 36.85 12.12 23.60
C PHE A 251 38.20 11.82 24.27
N ILE A 252 38.88 10.74 23.87
CA ILE A 252 40.22 10.40 24.37
C ILE A 252 41.24 11.46 23.92
N MET A 253 41.17 11.93 22.67
CA MET A 253 42.07 12.97 22.15
C MET A 253 41.86 14.32 22.86
N CYS A 254 40.62 14.73 23.10
CA CYS A 254 40.27 15.94 23.85
C CYS A 254 40.77 15.86 25.31
N LYS A 255 40.61 14.70 25.96
CA LYS A 255 41.19 14.49 27.30
C LYS A 255 42.72 14.52 27.30
N ARG A 256 43.39 14.05 26.24
CA ARG A 256 44.86 14.17 26.12
C ARG A 256 45.29 15.62 25.90
N LYS A 257 44.56 16.41 25.09
CA LYS A 257 44.88 17.82 24.83
C LYS A 257 44.71 18.71 26.07
N LEU A 258 43.66 18.48 26.87
CA LEU A 258 43.43 19.18 28.14
C LEU A 258 44.47 18.83 29.23
N ARG A 259 45.18 17.71 29.10
CA ARG A 259 46.25 17.32 30.03
C ARG A 259 47.61 17.96 29.69
N ILE A 260 47.77 18.48 28.47
CA ILE A 260 49.02 19.09 27.98
C ILE A 260 48.99 20.62 28.17
N GLN A 261 47.81 21.24 28.26
CA GLN A 261 47.64 22.69 28.41
C GLN A 261 47.51 23.13 29.89
N GLY A 262 48.40 22.61 30.72
CA GLY A 262 48.55 22.94 32.15
C GLY A 262 49.95 23.42 32.51
N LYS A 263 50.64 24.10 31.58
CA LYS A 263 51.89 24.80 31.88
C LYS A 263 52.22 25.88 30.83
N THR A 264 52.61 27.03 31.37
CA THR A 264 53.34 28.18 30.78
C THR A 264 52.57 29.31 30.08
N ASP A 265 52.62 30.45 30.78
CA ASP A 265 52.40 31.85 30.38
C ASP A 265 53.33 32.34 29.27
N SER A 266 52.87 33.42 28.63
CA SER A 266 53.63 34.61 28.19
C SER A 266 53.79 34.87 26.67
N SER A 267 53.38 36.10 26.32
CA SER A 267 53.92 37.02 25.30
C SER A 267 53.72 36.78 23.79
N ARG A 268 52.80 37.59 23.24
CA ARG A 268 52.95 38.59 22.15
C ARG A 268 53.66 38.26 20.81
N ASP A 269 52.91 38.63 19.77
CA ASP A 269 53.26 39.37 18.55
C ASP A 269 53.49 38.66 17.20
N ILE A 270 52.54 38.97 16.29
CA ILE A 270 52.70 39.49 14.91
C ILE A 270 53.32 38.57 13.83
N ASN A 271 52.47 38.08 12.91
CA ASN A 271 52.37 38.45 11.47
C ASN A 271 51.62 37.32 10.75
N ASP A 272 50.44 37.57 10.16
CA ASP A 272 50.21 38.25 8.88
C ASP A 272 50.57 37.37 7.68
N ASN A 273 49.55 36.77 7.07
CA ASN A 273 49.14 37.05 5.68
C ASN A 273 48.32 35.92 5.06
N ASN A 274 47.27 36.36 4.35
CA ASN A 274 46.65 35.77 3.16
C ASN A 274 45.81 34.49 3.32
N GLU A 275 44.68 34.32 2.66
CA GLU A 275 43.86 35.14 1.77
C GLU A 275 42.53 34.39 1.61
N GLU A 276 41.49 35.18 1.37
CA GLU A 276 40.12 34.90 0.96
C GLU A 276 39.71 33.48 0.49
N SER A 277 38.55 33.03 0.98
CA SER A 277 37.39 32.84 0.10
C SER A 277 36.10 32.69 0.91
N LYS A 278 35.15 33.59 0.66
CA LYS A 278 33.78 33.57 1.17
C LYS A 278 33.02 32.37 0.58
N SER A 279 32.46 31.53 1.44
CA SER A 279 31.22 30.78 1.17
C SER A 279 30.21 31.18 2.25
N ASP A 280 29.17 31.86 1.82
CA ASP A 280 28.08 32.38 2.63
C ASP A 280 27.21 31.21 3.11
N ASP A 281 27.60 30.57 4.23
CA ASP A 281 26.86 29.45 4.82
C ASP A 281 25.98 29.99 5.94
N MET A 282 24.69 30.16 5.64
CA MET A 282 23.67 30.66 6.57
C MET A 282 23.43 29.66 7.71
N GLU A 283 23.94 29.98 8.90
CA GLU A 283 23.66 29.29 10.15
C GLU A 283 22.17 29.47 10.53
N LEU A 284 21.41 28.38 10.65
CA LEU A 284 20.03 28.42 11.15
C LEU A 284 20.01 28.95 12.60
N LEU A 285 19.25 30.01 12.86
CA LEU A 285 19.14 30.58 14.19
C LEU A 285 18.30 29.67 15.10
N ILE A 286 18.88 29.27 16.24
CA ILE A 286 18.16 28.57 17.30
C ILE A 286 17.56 29.62 18.24
N TYR A 287 16.24 29.65 18.33
CA TYR A 287 15.53 30.58 19.21
C TYR A 287 15.28 29.93 20.58
N ASP A 288 15.52 30.70 21.65
CA ASP A 288 15.14 30.30 23.00
C ASP A 288 13.61 30.29 23.17
N LEU A 289 13.09 29.32 23.93
CA LEU A 289 11.66 29.19 24.20
C LEU A 289 11.11 30.45 24.86
N ASN A 290 11.87 31.08 25.76
CA ASN A 290 11.48 32.32 26.43
C ASN A 290 11.27 33.48 25.43
N THR A 291 12.08 33.54 24.37
CA THR A 291 11.95 34.55 23.32
C THR A 291 10.67 34.33 22.52
N ILE A 292 10.32 33.08 22.22
CA ILE A 292 9.10 32.73 21.48
C ILE A 292 7.85 32.96 22.33
N VAL A 293 7.87 32.55 23.59
CA VAL A 293 6.77 32.78 24.54
C VAL A 293 6.48 34.27 24.65
N LYS A 294 7.51 35.11 24.80
CA LYS A 294 7.33 36.57 24.81
C LYS A 294 6.82 37.11 23.47
N ALA A 295 7.37 36.64 22.36
CA ALA A 295 7.00 37.11 21.02
C ALA A 295 5.54 36.78 20.66
N THR A 296 4.98 35.72 21.24
CA THR A 296 3.62 35.23 20.98
C THR A 296 2.61 35.61 22.06
N ASP A 297 3.01 36.36 23.08
CA ASP A 297 2.19 36.67 24.26
C ASP A 297 1.67 35.38 24.92
N ASP A 298 2.59 34.48 25.25
CA ASP A 298 2.34 33.13 25.80
C ASP A 298 1.36 32.30 24.95
N PHE A 299 1.55 32.32 23.63
CA PHE A 299 0.69 31.63 22.66
C PHE A 299 -0.80 32.00 22.79
N ALA A 300 -1.11 33.25 23.12
CA ALA A 300 -2.48 33.74 23.23
C ALA A 300 -3.31 33.46 21.97
N ASP A 301 -4.57 33.06 22.13
CA ASP A 301 -5.47 32.70 21.02
C ASP A 301 -5.65 33.82 19.99
N LYS A 302 -5.58 35.10 20.42
CA LYS A 302 -5.63 36.26 19.51
C LYS A 302 -4.51 36.27 18.47
N ASN A 303 -3.40 35.60 18.76
CA ASN A 303 -2.24 35.49 17.88
C ASN A 303 -2.28 34.22 17.02
N LYS A 304 -3.30 33.37 17.16
CA LYS A 304 -3.42 32.13 16.39
C LYS A 304 -3.83 32.44 14.95
N LEU A 305 -3.00 32.01 14.00
CA LEU A 305 -3.24 32.17 12.56
C LEU A 305 -4.05 31.02 11.97
N GLY A 306 -3.98 29.83 12.58
CA GLY A 306 -4.72 28.64 12.17
C GLY A 306 -4.24 27.38 12.90
N GLU A 307 -4.99 26.29 12.77
CA GLU A 307 -4.62 24.97 13.31
C GLU A 307 -5.08 23.87 12.35
N GLY A 308 -4.24 22.84 12.22
CA GLY A 308 -4.56 21.63 11.47
C GLY A 308 -3.88 20.42 12.10
N GLY A 309 -3.85 19.28 11.38
CA GLY A 309 -3.29 18.02 11.90
C GLY A 309 -1.82 18.08 12.35
N PHE A 310 -1.09 19.12 11.93
CA PHE A 310 0.32 19.35 12.26
C PHE A 310 0.54 20.27 13.46
N GLY A 311 -0.54 20.74 14.09
CA GLY A 311 -0.53 21.65 15.24
C GLY A 311 -0.86 23.11 14.88
N PRO A 312 -0.97 23.97 15.90
CA PRO A 312 -1.33 25.37 15.75
C PRO A 312 -0.17 26.23 15.23
N VAL A 313 -0.53 27.27 14.47
CA VAL A 313 0.38 28.31 13.98
C VAL A 313 0.02 29.65 14.62
N TYR A 314 1.01 30.35 15.17
CA TYR A 314 0.84 31.64 15.84
C TYR A 314 1.64 32.74 15.13
N LYS A 315 1.11 33.96 15.14
CA LYS A 315 1.85 35.18 14.81
C LYS A 315 2.65 35.61 16.03
N GLY A 316 3.89 36.00 15.81
CA GLY A 316 4.72 36.62 16.86
C GLY A 316 5.51 37.81 16.34
N THR A 317 6.00 38.62 17.28
CA THR A 317 6.86 39.77 16.98
C THR A 317 8.13 39.69 17.81
N LEU A 318 9.28 39.58 17.15
CA LEU A 318 10.59 39.50 17.82
C LEU A 318 11.01 40.86 18.39
N MET A 319 11.97 40.85 19.34
CA MET A 319 12.60 42.06 19.87
C MET A 319 13.42 42.73 18.74
N GLY A 320 12.80 43.70 18.07
CA GLY A 320 13.27 44.28 16.80
C GLY A 320 12.14 44.59 15.81
N GLY A 321 10.90 44.20 16.11
CA GLY A 321 9.72 44.51 15.30
C GLY A 321 9.49 43.56 14.12
N GLN A 322 10.34 42.55 13.94
CA GLN A 322 10.17 41.56 12.90
C GLN A 322 8.98 40.63 13.20
N GLU A 323 8.02 40.59 12.29
CA GLU A 323 6.88 39.67 12.36
C GLU A 323 7.27 38.28 11.87
N ILE A 324 6.87 37.26 12.63
CA ILE A 324 7.19 35.86 12.38
C ILE A 324 5.93 34.98 12.54
N ALA A 325 5.94 33.83 11.89
CA ALA A 325 4.94 32.79 12.07
C ALA A 325 5.58 31.56 12.75
N ILE A 326 5.04 31.14 13.89
CA ILE A 326 5.54 30.04 14.70
C ILE A 326 4.58 28.86 14.57
N LYS A 327 5.03 27.78 13.95
CA LYS A 327 4.31 26.50 13.89
C LYS A 327 4.77 25.64 15.07
N ARG A 328 3.86 25.39 16.02
CA ARG A 328 4.12 24.52 17.18
C ARG A 328 3.69 23.11 16.83
N LEU A 329 4.63 22.19 16.79
CA LEU A 329 4.35 20.82 16.38
C LEU A 329 3.66 20.04 17.50
N SER A 330 2.65 19.25 17.13
CA SER A 330 1.90 18.39 18.05
C SER A 330 2.79 17.37 18.75
N LYS A 331 2.56 17.14 20.05
CA LYS A 331 3.26 16.11 20.86
C LYS A 331 2.71 14.69 20.65
N CYS A 332 1.52 14.54 20.08
CA CYS A 332 0.73 13.30 20.16
C CYS A 332 0.94 12.29 19.00
N SER A 333 2.00 12.43 18.20
CA SER A 333 2.28 11.44 17.15
C SER A 333 3.79 11.26 16.95
N GLY A 334 4.23 10.03 16.63
CA GLY A 334 5.58 9.78 16.11
C GLY A 334 5.87 10.57 14.82
N GLN A 335 4.82 11.10 14.17
CA GLN A 335 4.86 11.94 12.98
C GLN A 335 5.53 13.31 13.22
N GLY A 336 5.33 13.96 14.36
CA GLY A 336 5.85 15.31 14.63
C GLY A 336 7.39 15.40 14.68
N ILE A 337 8.07 14.30 15.04
CA ILE A 337 9.55 14.23 15.06
C ILE A 337 10.09 14.09 13.64
N ASP A 338 9.46 13.26 12.81
CA ASP A 338 9.88 13.03 11.43
C ASP A 338 9.53 14.23 10.54
N GLU A 339 8.43 14.92 10.79
CA GLU A 339 8.09 16.20 10.16
C GLU A 339 9.07 17.31 10.52
N PHE A 340 9.43 17.43 11.81
CA PHE A 340 10.45 18.39 12.23
C PHE A 340 11.78 18.12 11.53
N LYS A 341 12.22 16.86 11.48
CA LYS A 341 13.46 16.47 10.78
C LYS A 341 13.38 16.74 9.29
N ASN A 342 12.26 16.39 8.65
CA ASN A 342 12.07 16.62 7.22
C ASN A 342 12.07 18.11 6.89
N GLU A 343 11.33 18.94 7.62
CA GLU A 343 11.27 20.37 7.38
C GLU A 343 12.65 21.03 7.64
N VAL A 344 13.38 20.66 8.70
CA VAL A 344 14.76 21.14 8.95
C VAL A 344 15.76 20.67 7.88
N ILE A 345 15.69 19.41 7.44
CA ILE A 345 16.57 18.87 6.38
C ILE A 345 16.27 19.51 5.01
N LEU A 346 15.00 19.87 4.73
CA LEU A 346 14.61 20.52 3.48
C LEU A 346 15.30 21.88 3.31
N ILE A 347 15.58 22.58 4.40
CA ILE A 347 16.09 23.95 4.41
C ILE A 347 17.60 24.03 4.22
N ALA A 348 18.34 23.00 4.61
CA ALA A 348 19.75 22.89 4.24
C ALA A 348 19.97 22.86 2.71
N LYS A 349 18.89 22.74 1.92
CA LYS A 349 18.97 22.55 0.46
C LYS A 349 18.07 23.45 -0.38
N LEU A 350 17.10 24.18 0.19
CA LEU A 350 16.10 24.91 -0.60
C LEU A 350 15.86 26.33 -0.10
N GLN A 351 16.38 27.31 -0.85
CA GLN A 351 15.95 28.70 -0.82
C GLN A 351 15.43 29.08 -2.20
N HIS A 352 14.16 29.45 -2.29
CA HIS A 352 13.55 29.86 -3.55
C HIS A 352 12.54 30.97 -3.30
N ARG A 353 12.48 31.97 -4.19
CA ARG A 353 11.57 33.12 -4.11
C ARG A 353 10.08 32.79 -3.95
N ASN A 354 9.68 31.56 -4.28
CA ASN A 354 8.29 31.10 -4.21
C ASN A 354 8.05 30.09 -3.06
N LEU A 355 9.00 29.94 -2.14
CA LEU A 355 8.88 29.12 -0.94
C LEU A 355 8.99 30.01 0.29
N VAL A 356 8.11 29.80 1.28
CA VAL A 356 8.15 30.56 2.53
C VAL A 356 9.45 30.23 3.27
N ARG A 357 10.19 31.27 3.63
CA ARG A 357 11.50 31.11 4.27
C ARG A 357 11.36 30.71 5.73
N LEU A 358 12.02 29.62 6.12
CA LEU A 358 12.25 29.33 7.54
C LEU A 358 13.39 30.21 8.04
N LEU A 359 13.16 30.87 9.17
CA LEU A 359 14.11 31.73 9.86
C LEU A 359 14.89 30.97 10.95
N GLY A 360 14.30 29.92 11.53
CA GLY A 360 14.93 29.14 12.59
C GLY A 360 14.02 28.14 13.26
N CYS A 361 14.50 27.52 14.33
CA CYS A 361 13.76 26.53 15.11
C CYS A 361 13.96 26.70 16.62
N CYS A 362 13.08 26.07 17.40
CA CYS A 362 13.23 25.91 18.85
C CYS A 362 12.98 24.46 19.25
N THR A 363 13.88 23.90 20.07
CA THR A 363 13.87 22.50 20.51
C THR A 363 14.09 22.36 22.02
N GLN A 364 13.54 23.28 22.82
CA GLN A 364 13.71 23.29 24.28
C GLN A 364 12.54 22.62 25.00
N ARG A 365 12.83 21.87 26.07
CA ARG A 365 11.82 21.29 27.00
C ARG A 365 10.69 20.50 26.29
N ASP A 366 11.06 19.66 25.32
CA ASP A 366 10.15 18.86 24.48
C ASP A 366 9.14 19.68 23.64
N GLU A 367 9.36 20.99 23.50
CA GLU A 367 8.68 21.81 22.51
C GLU A 367 9.49 21.82 21.22
N ARG A 368 8.82 21.52 20.10
CA ARG A 368 9.41 21.60 18.76
C ARG A 368 8.64 22.65 17.98
N MET A 369 9.32 23.74 17.63
CA MET A 369 8.72 24.86 16.93
C MET A 369 9.56 25.26 15.73
N LEU A 370 8.87 25.67 14.68
CA LEU A 370 9.48 26.16 13.44
C LEU A 370 9.04 27.61 13.22
N ILE A 371 10.02 28.47 12.96
CA ILE A 371 9.83 29.92 12.85
C ILE A 371 10.01 30.30 11.38
N TYR A 372 8.94 30.79 10.77
CA TYR A 372 8.91 31.28 9.39
C TYR A 372 8.79 32.79 9.34
N GLU A 373 9.11 33.38 8.19
CA GLU A 373 8.68 34.74 7.90
C GLU A 373 7.16 34.84 7.88
N TYR A 374 6.62 35.93 8.43
CA TYR A 374 5.18 36.15 8.40
C TYR A 374 4.72 36.56 7.01
N MET A 375 3.69 35.88 6.50
CA MET A 375 3.08 36.17 5.20
C MET A 375 1.80 37.00 5.41
N PRO A 376 1.79 38.30 5.09
CA PRO A 376 0.68 39.19 5.41
C PRO A 376 -0.62 38.84 4.66
N ASN A 377 -0.51 38.22 3.48
CA ASN A 377 -1.65 37.89 2.63
C ASN A 377 -2.34 36.56 2.98
N LYS A 378 -2.01 35.89 4.09
CA LYS A 378 -2.60 34.58 4.47
C LYS A 378 -2.39 33.49 3.40
N SER A 379 -3.02 32.33 3.56
CA SER A 379 -2.88 31.19 2.65
C SER A 379 -3.67 31.38 1.36
N LEU A 380 -3.24 30.73 0.27
CA LEU A 380 -4.01 30.69 -0.98
C LEU A 380 -5.40 30.06 -0.78
N ASP A 381 -5.50 29.07 0.10
CA ASP A 381 -6.75 28.45 0.53
C ASP A 381 -7.78 29.47 1.01
N TYR A 382 -7.33 30.49 1.76
CA TYR A 382 -8.19 31.60 2.19
C TYR A 382 -8.77 32.39 1.00
N PHE A 383 -8.04 32.59 -0.10
CA PHE A 383 -8.57 33.32 -1.25
C PHE A 383 -9.41 32.47 -2.19
N ILE A 384 -9.08 31.18 -2.32
CA ILE A 384 -9.82 30.26 -3.19
C ILE A 384 -11.16 29.87 -2.56
N PHE A 385 -11.19 29.65 -1.24
CA PHE A 385 -12.36 29.12 -0.53
C PHE A 385 -12.97 30.10 0.48
N GLY A 386 -12.29 31.21 0.82
CA GLY A 386 -12.72 32.16 1.85
C GLY A 386 -13.58 33.34 1.35
N LEU A 387 -14.15 33.27 0.15
CA LEU A 387 -15.16 34.22 -0.35
C LEU A 387 -16.50 33.51 -0.58
N MET A 388 -16.92 32.66 0.37
CA MET A 388 -18.34 32.43 0.60
C MET A 388 -18.83 33.51 1.55
N ILE A 389 -19.24 34.63 0.94
CA ILE A 389 -20.10 35.63 1.58
C ILE A 389 -21.45 34.93 1.84
N PHE A 390 -21.91 34.92 3.09
CA PHE A 390 -23.33 34.89 3.39
C PHE A 390 -23.88 36.30 3.32
#